data_AF-A0A7J7HXF5-F1
#
_entry.id   AF-A0A7J7HXF5-F1
#
_cell.length_a   1.000
_cell.length_b   1.000
_cell.length_c   1.000
_cell.angle_alpha   90.00
_cell.angle_beta   90.00
_cell.angle_gamma   90.00
#
_symmetry.space_group_name_H-M   'P 1'
#
loop_
_entity.id
_entity.type
_entity.pdbx_description
1 polymer ?
#
loop_
_entity_poly.entity_id
_entity_poly.type
_entity_poly.pdbx_seq_one_letter_code
_entity_poly.pdbx_strand_id
1 'polypeptide(L)'
;MQLHFSPSMKSITISSSNGFIDLMKIKVAARHISYRTLFHTILILAFLLPFVFILTALVTLEGVNKCSSFDCLGRRLGPRLLGRVDDSGRLVNDFYKVLNQVGTDEIPDGLKLPESFSQLVSEMKNNKYNAKDFALILKGMMERSEREIRESKFSELMNKHFAASSIPKGIHCLSLRLTDEYSSNAHARRQLPSPELLPSLSNNSYYHFILSTDNILAAAVVVTSTVQSFLKPEKVVFHVITDKKTYAGMHSWFALNPISPAIVEVKGVHQFDWLTRENVPVLEAVENHNGIRNYYHGNHIAGANLSETTPRTFASKLQARSPKYISLLNHLRIYLPELFPNLDKVVFLDDDVVVQRDLSPLWEIDLGGKVNGAVETCNGEDEWNLKSNLAMWKLGTLPPALIAFKGHVKAIDPSWHMLGLGYQNQTNIESVRNAAVIHYNGQSKPWLQIGFEHLRPFWTKYVNYSNDFIRNCHILE
;
A
#
# COMPACT_ATOMS: atom_id res chain seq x y z
N MET A 1 90.59 48.26 -0.22
CA MET A 1 90.29 47.82 1.15
C MET A 1 88.79 47.62 1.24
N GLN A 2 88.32 46.38 1.26
CA GLN A 2 86.88 46.07 1.32
C GLN A 2 86.55 45.58 2.73
N LEU A 3 85.48 46.15 3.30
CA LEU A 3 84.98 45.83 4.64
C LEU A 3 83.71 45.00 4.50
N HIS A 4 83.74 43.75 4.96
CA HIS A 4 82.57 42.89 4.99
C HIS A 4 82.07 42.69 6.42
N PHE A 5 80.79 43.00 6.64
CA PHE A 5 80.09 42.80 7.89
C PHE A 5 79.25 41.52 7.81
N SER A 6 79.35 40.63 8.81
CA SER A 6 78.51 39.42 8.84
C SER A 6 77.06 39.76 9.21
N PRO A 7 76.05 39.04 8.71
CA PRO A 7 74.62 39.33 8.95
C PRO A 7 74.18 39.31 10.42
N SER A 8 75.01 38.73 11.31
CA SER A 8 74.77 38.70 12.75
C SER A 8 75.47 39.84 13.52
N MET A 9 76.23 40.71 12.83
CA MET A 9 77.08 41.78 13.37
C MET A 9 78.09 41.35 14.44
N LYS A 10 78.46 40.07 14.51
CA LYS A 10 79.36 39.52 15.54
C LYS A 10 80.84 39.45 15.15
N SER A 11 81.20 39.80 13.90
CA SER A 11 82.60 39.91 13.45
C SER A 11 82.71 40.84 12.24
N ILE A 12 83.83 41.56 12.14
CA ILE A 12 84.20 42.43 11.02
C ILE A 12 85.48 41.88 10.41
N THR A 13 85.49 41.65 9.10
CA THR A 13 86.68 41.16 8.38
C THR A 13 87.16 42.24 7.40
N ILE A 14 88.45 42.59 7.48
CA ILE A 14 89.09 43.59 6.63
C ILE A 14 90.08 42.87 5.71
N SER A 15 89.91 42.96 4.38
CA SER A 15 90.90 42.42 3.43
C SER A 15 91.60 43.53 2.64
N SER A 16 92.92 43.44 2.61
CA SER A 16 93.86 44.25 1.83
C SER A 16 94.48 43.37 0.74
N SER A 17 94.75 43.93 -0.44
CA SER A 17 95.03 43.21 -1.69
C SER A 17 96.38 42.48 -1.76
N ASN A 18 97.10 42.30 -0.64
CA ASN A 18 98.21 41.38 -0.53
C ASN A 18 97.97 40.50 0.71
N GLY A 19 97.78 39.21 0.47
CA GLY A 19 97.13 38.28 1.39
C GLY A 19 97.81 38.10 2.75
N PHE A 20 97.09 38.46 3.81
CA PHE A 20 97.10 37.86 5.15
C PHE A 20 95.78 38.29 5.85
N ILE A 21 95.04 37.35 6.44
CA ILE A 21 93.75 37.59 7.11
C ILE A 21 93.97 37.52 8.62
N ASP A 22 93.63 38.58 9.35
CA ASP A 22 93.68 38.59 10.82
C ASP A 22 92.28 38.81 11.42
N LEU A 23 91.92 38.03 12.45
CA LEU A 23 90.57 37.94 13.01
C LEU A 23 90.57 38.36 14.49
N MET A 24 90.02 39.54 14.79
CA MET A 24 89.89 40.04 16.17
C MET A 24 88.51 39.71 16.75
N LYS A 25 88.45 38.96 17.87
CA LYS A 25 87.20 38.61 18.59
C LYS A 25 86.89 39.64 19.69
N ILE A 26 85.68 40.20 19.68
CA ILE A 26 85.16 41.10 20.73
C ILE A 26 84.28 40.29 21.71
N LYS A 27 84.60 40.31 23.01
CA LYS A 27 83.75 39.78 24.10
C LYS A 27 82.69 40.83 24.48
N VAL A 28 81.42 40.44 24.51
CA VAL A 28 80.30 41.29 24.94
C VAL A 28 79.92 40.98 26.38
N ALA A 29 79.88 42.00 27.24
CA ALA A 29 79.44 41.93 28.64
C ALA A 29 77.90 41.98 28.77
N ALA A 30 77.37 41.38 29.84
CA ALA A 30 75.94 41.22 30.12
C ALA A 30 75.26 42.56 30.51
N ARG A 31 74.03 42.80 30.00
CA ARG A 31 73.19 43.97 30.35
C ARG A 31 72.34 43.69 31.59
N HIS A 32 72.36 44.61 32.56
CA HIS A 32 71.43 44.67 33.70
C HIS A 32 70.00 44.95 33.22
N ILE A 33 69.03 44.17 33.72
CA ILE A 33 67.58 44.33 33.46
C ILE A 33 67.04 45.47 34.34
N SER A 34 66.30 46.40 33.75
CA SER A 34 65.69 47.54 34.45
C SER A 34 64.49 47.11 35.29
N TYR A 35 64.39 47.65 36.51
CA TYR A 35 63.30 47.40 37.47
C TYR A 35 61.90 47.69 36.88
N ARG A 36 61.79 48.61 35.92
CA ARG A 36 60.53 48.98 35.26
C ARG A 36 59.99 47.86 34.36
N THR A 37 60.88 47.13 33.69
CA THR A 37 60.52 45.93 32.93
C THR A 37 60.10 44.78 33.86
N LEU A 38 60.78 44.64 35.00
CA LEU A 38 60.46 43.61 35.99
C LEU A 38 59.06 43.82 36.60
N PHE A 39 58.70 45.08 36.90
CA PHE A 39 57.39 45.44 37.43
C PHE A 39 56.26 45.10 36.45
N HIS A 40 56.38 45.46 35.17
CA HIS A 40 55.37 45.11 34.17
C HIS A 40 55.28 43.60 33.92
N THR A 41 56.40 42.88 33.96
CA THR A 41 56.36 41.41 33.85
C THR A 41 55.66 40.76 35.05
N ILE A 42 55.87 41.28 36.28
CA ILE A 42 55.20 40.77 37.48
C ILE A 42 53.70 41.11 37.44
N LEU A 43 53.33 42.31 36.99
CA LEU A 43 51.92 42.71 36.86
C LEU A 43 51.17 41.84 35.84
N ILE A 44 51.81 41.54 34.70
CA ILE A 44 51.26 40.65 33.67
C ILE A 44 51.15 39.22 34.20
N LEU A 45 52.17 38.73 34.92
CA LEU A 45 52.11 37.40 35.55
C LEU A 45 50.98 37.32 36.59
N ALA A 46 50.82 38.36 37.41
CA ALA A 46 49.79 38.42 38.44
C ALA A 46 48.36 38.43 37.86
N PHE A 47 48.17 38.95 36.64
CA PHE A 47 46.88 38.88 35.93
C PHE A 47 46.65 37.56 35.20
N LEU A 48 47.71 36.96 34.62
CA LEU A 48 47.59 35.74 33.83
C LEU A 48 47.53 34.47 34.69
N LEU A 49 48.26 34.41 35.80
CA LEU A 49 48.33 33.24 36.66
C LEU A 49 46.98 32.81 37.25
N PRO A 50 46.10 33.71 37.73
CA PRO A 50 44.76 33.34 38.19
C PRO A 50 43.91 32.78 37.05
N PHE A 51 44.05 33.31 35.84
CA PHE A 51 43.29 32.86 34.67
C PHE A 51 43.74 31.47 34.21
N VAL A 52 45.05 31.22 34.21
CA VAL A 52 45.62 29.89 33.95
C VAL A 52 45.20 28.91 35.03
N PHE A 53 45.23 29.30 36.31
CA PHE A 53 44.81 28.46 37.43
C PHE A 53 43.33 28.08 37.34
N ILE A 54 42.44 29.03 37.07
CA ILE A 54 41.00 28.76 36.86
C ILE A 54 40.79 27.84 35.65
N LEU A 55 41.49 28.08 34.54
CA LEU A 55 41.38 27.25 33.34
C LEU A 55 41.84 25.81 33.60
N THR A 56 42.95 25.63 34.33
CA THR A 56 43.43 24.30 34.70
C THR A 56 42.52 23.62 35.73
N ALA A 57 41.99 24.37 36.70
CA ALA A 57 41.09 23.85 37.73
C ALA A 57 39.74 23.39 37.13
N LEU A 58 39.21 24.14 36.16
CA LEU A 58 37.97 23.77 35.45
C LEU A 58 38.16 22.48 34.62
N VAL A 59 39.33 22.32 33.97
CA VAL A 59 39.71 21.12 33.23
C VAL A 59 39.91 19.90 34.14
N THR A 60 40.33 20.10 35.40
CA THR A 60 40.43 19.00 36.37
C THR A 60 39.10 18.65 37.05
N LEU A 61 38.15 19.59 37.12
CA LEU A 61 36.81 19.39 37.71
C LEU A 61 35.82 18.76 36.71
N GLU A 62 35.94 19.05 35.42
CA GLU A 62 35.25 18.33 34.35
C GLU A 62 36.03 17.05 34.01
N GLY A 63 35.86 16.01 34.83
CA GLY A 63 36.54 14.73 34.68
C GLY A 63 36.45 14.14 33.27
N VAL A 64 37.51 14.31 32.47
CA VAL A 64 37.73 13.56 31.23
C VAL A 64 39.16 13.03 31.25
N ASN A 65 39.31 11.84 31.84
CA ASN A 65 40.49 11.02 31.69
C ASN A 65 40.59 10.54 30.23
N LYS A 66 41.49 11.16 29.46
CA LYS A 66 42.26 10.66 28.30
C LYS A 66 42.44 11.75 27.23
N CYS A 67 43.39 12.65 27.44
CA CYS A 67 44.07 13.33 26.34
C CYS A 67 45.50 13.66 26.76
N SER A 68 46.45 12.87 26.27
CA SER A 68 47.88 13.13 26.40
C SER A 68 48.34 14.11 25.32
N SER A 69 49.06 15.14 25.76
CA SER A 69 49.98 16.02 25.02
C SER A 69 49.46 16.81 23.81
N PHE A 70 49.54 18.14 23.91
CA PHE A 70 49.63 19.18 22.87
C PHE A 70 48.54 19.30 21.79
N ASP A 71 47.75 18.26 21.50
CA ASP A 71 46.78 18.27 20.39
C ASP A 71 45.43 18.92 20.77
N CYS A 72 45.16 19.08 22.06
CA CYS A 72 43.92 19.72 22.55
C CYS A 72 43.94 21.25 22.50
N LEU A 73 45.12 21.89 22.48
CA LEU A 73 45.20 23.35 22.37
C LEU A 73 44.79 23.84 20.96
N GLY A 74 44.95 23.00 19.94
CA GLY A 74 44.58 23.33 18.56
C GLY A 74 43.07 23.28 18.27
N ARG A 75 42.25 22.69 19.16
CA ARG A 75 40.81 22.51 18.93
C ARG A 75 39.90 23.59 19.52
N ARG A 76 40.41 24.51 20.35
CA ARG A 76 39.60 25.59 20.97
C ARG A 76 39.93 27.01 20.51
N LEU A 77 41.06 27.21 19.81
CA LEU A 77 41.27 28.37 18.95
C LEU A 77 40.75 28.01 17.55
N GLY A 78 39.53 28.43 17.23
CA GLY A 78 38.74 27.90 16.12
C GLY A 78 39.42 27.96 14.73
N PRO A 79 39.00 27.09 13.79
CA PRO A 79 39.61 26.94 12.46
C PRO A 79 39.50 28.17 11.54
N ARG A 80 38.81 29.24 11.97
CA ARG A 80 38.67 30.48 11.20
C ARG A 80 39.91 31.38 11.18
N LEU A 81 40.79 31.30 12.18
CA LEU A 81 41.94 32.24 12.25
C LEU A 81 43.18 31.77 11.46
N LEU A 82 43.24 30.50 11.05
CA LEU A 82 44.39 29.89 10.37
C LEU A 82 44.07 29.34 8.97
N GLY A 83 42.94 29.75 8.36
CA GLY A 83 42.65 29.43 6.96
C GLY A 83 42.55 27.92 6.65
N ARG A 84 42.25 27.08 7.64
CA ARG A 84 41.96 25.67 7.39
C ARG A 84 40.50 25.55 7.00
N VAL A 85 40.26 25.54 5.68
CA VAL A 85 38.97 25.20 5.08
C VAL A 85 38.47 23.91 5.73
N ASP A 86 37.18 23.86 6.05
CA ASP A 86 36.54 22.68 6.62
C ASP A 86 36.65 21.50 5.63
N ASP A 87 37.68 20.67 5.78
CA ASP A 87 38.00 19.55 4.89
C ASP A 87 36.83 18.55 4.78
N SER A 88 35.96 18.51 5.80
CA SER A 88 34.77 17.65 5.81
C SER A 88 33.74 18.08 4.76
N GLY A 89 33.41 19.37 4.69
CA GLY A 89 32.50 19.91 3.68
C GLY A 89 33.07 19.82 2.27
N ARG A 90 34.40 19.95 2.13
CA ARG A 90 35.09 19.77 0.84
C ARG A 90 35.00 18.33 0.35
N LEU A 91 35.25 17.35 1.22
CA LEU A 91 35.18 15.92 0.89
C LEU A 91 33.76 15.50 0.45
N VAL A 92 32.73 15.99 1.14
CA VAL A 92 31.32 15.71 0.79
C VAL A 92 30.97 16.32 -0.57
N ASN A 93 31.40 17.55 -0.84
CA ASN A 93 31.16 18.22 -2.13
C ASN A 93 31.88 17.51 -3.28
N ASP A 94 33.11 17.06 -3.04
CA ASP A 94 33.88 16.30 -4.03
C ASP A 94 33.26 14.91 -4.28
N PHE A 95 32.73 14.26 -3.24
CA PHE A 95 31.98 13.02 -3.39
C PHE A 95 30.66 13.19 -4.17
N TYR A 96 29.92 14.27 -3.90
CA TYR A 96 28.71 14.61 -4.66
C TYR A 96 29.00 14.83 -6.15
N LYS A 97 30.10 15.52 -6.50
CA LYS A 97 30.54 15.67 -7.89
C LYS A 97 30.81 14.32 -8.56
N VAL A 98 31.47 13.41 -7.85
CA VAL A 98 31.74 12.05 -8.34
C VAL A 98 30.43 11.27 -8.54
N LEU A 99 29.48 11.35 -7.61
CA LEU A 99 28.18 10.71 -7.76
C LEU A 99 27.40 11.27 -8.96
N ASN A 100 27.41 12.59 -9.17
CA ASN A 100 26.77 13.20 -10.34
C ASN A 100 27.42 12.76 -11.66
N GLN A 101 28.75 12.68 -11.70
CA GLN A 101 29.47 12.19 -12.87
C GLN A 101 29.14 10.72 -13.17
N VAL A 102 29.14 9.88 -12.13
CA VAL A 102 28.80 8.45 -12.26
C VAL A 102 27.31 8.24 -12.54
N GLY A 103 26.44 9.16 -12.11
CA GLY A 103 25.00 9.14 -12.40
C GLY A 103 24.69 9.01 -13.89
N THR A 104 25.53 9.60 -14.76
CA THR A 104 25.37 9.52 -16.23
C THR A 104 26.19 8.41 -16.89
N ASP A 105 27.25 7.91 -16.25
CA ASP A 105 28.13 6.88 -16.83
C ASP A 105 27.44 5.51 -16.86
N GLU A 106 27.55 4.74 -17.95
CA GLU A 106 27.09 3.35 -17.98
C GLU A 106 27.96 2.46 -17.08
N ILE A 107 27.34 1.48 -16.42
CA ILE A 107 28.08 0.52 -15.59
C ILE A 107 28.83 -0.44 -16.52
N PRO A 108 30.15 -0.64 -16.36
CA PRO A 108 30.91 -1.55 -17.20
C PRO A 108 30.37 -2.99 -17.16
N ASP A 109 30.17 -3.58 -18.32
CA ASP A 109 29.82 -5.00 -18.45
C ASP A 109 30.91 -5.88 -17.81
N GLY A 110 30.54 -6.65 -16.78
CA GLY A 110 31.45 -7.52 -16.03
C GLY A 110 31.96 -6.96 -14.70
N LEU A 111 31.51 -5.77 -14.27
CA LEU A 111 31.78 -5.26 -12.93
C LEU A 111 31.20 -6.23 -11.87
N LYS A 112 32.06 -6.82 -11.04
CA LYS A 112 31.62 -7.67 -9.92
C LYS A 112 31.04 -6.78 -8.82
N LEU A 113 29.73 -6.88 -8.64
CA LEU A 113 29.00 -6.17 -7.58
C LEU A 113 28.95 -7.02 -6.31
N PRO A 114 29.35 -6.48 -5.14
CA PRO A 114 29.17 -7.15 -3.85
C PRO A 114 27.72 -7.55 -3.61
N GLU A 115 27.47 -8.62 -2.86
CA GLU A 115 26.10 -9.08 -2.57
C GLU A 115 25.41 -8.17 -1.54
N SER A 116 26.18 -7.51 -0.67
CA SER A 116 25.65 -6.68 0.41
C SER A 116 26.51 -5.44 0.66
N PHE A 117 25.91 -4.43 1.30
CA PHE A 117 26.62 -3.22 1.71
C PHE A 117 27.77 -3.53 2.70
N SER A 118 27.58 -4.51 3.59
CA SER A 118 28.62 -4.94 4.52
C SER A 118 29.82 -5.55 3.79
N GLN A 119 29.58 -6.34 2.74
CA GLN A 119 30.63 -6.86 1.88
C GLN A 119 31.38 -5.73 1.15
N LEU A 120 30.66 -4.76 0.58
CA LEU A 120 31.27 -3.58 -0.03
C LEU A 120 32.20 -2.87 0.96
N VAL A 121 31.75 -2.61 2.18
CA VAL A 121 32.57 -1.96 3.23
C VAL A 121 33.78 -2.82 3.61
N SER A 122 33.64 -4.14 3.66
CA SER A 122 34.75 -5.07 3.95
C SER A 122 35.80 -5.06 2.83
N GLU A 123 35.35 -5.14 1.58
CA GLU A 123 36.21 -5.07 0.40
C GLU A 123 36.93 -3.73 0.33
N MET A 124 36.27 -2.61 0.67
CA MET A 124 36.92 -1.30 0.75
C MET A 124 37.99 -1.17 1.84
N LYS A 125 37.87 -1.91 2.93
CA LYS A 125 38.92 -1.93 3.96
C LYS A 125 40.16 -2.68 3.48
N ASN A 126 39.95 -3.72 2.67
CA ASN A 126 41.02 -4.61 2.21
C ASN A 126 41.63 -4.17 0.86
N ASN A 127 40.86 -3.47 0.02
CA ASN A 127 41.24 -2.99 -1.30
C ASN A 127 41.23 -1.46 -1.35
N LYS A 128 42.19 -0.85 -2.06
CA LYS A 128 42.28 0.60 -2.23
C LYS A 128 41.39 1.10 -3.38
N TYR A 129 40.08 1.11 -3.21
CA TYR A 129 39.17 1.71 -4.20
C TYR A 129 39.32 3.23 -4.21
N ASN A 130 39.28 3.84 -5.40
CA ASN A 130 39.13 5.28 -5.52
C ASN A 130 37.63 5.67 -5.36
N ALA A 131 37.35 6.95 -5.15
CA ALA A 131 35.97 7.43 -4.95
C ALA A 131 35.04 7.16 -6.15
N LYS A 132 35.59 7.14 -7.38
CA LYS A 132 34.85 6.84 -8.61
C LYS A 132 34.45 5.37 -8.68
N ASP A 133 35.38 4.46 -8.37
CA ASP A 133 35.12 3.01 -8.34
C ASP A 133 34.04 2.68 -7.30
N PHE A 134 34.12 3.30 -6.11
CA PHE A 134 33.10 3.14 -5.08
C PHE A 134 31.73 3.64 -5.55
N ALA A 135 31.67 4.83 -6.16
CA ALA A 135 30.43 5.38 -6.70
C ALA A 135 29.83 4.50 -7.81
N LEU A 136 30.67 3.92 -8.69
CA LEU A 136 30.23 2.99 -9.74
C LEU A 136 29.69 1.67 -9.16
N ILE A 137 30.37 1.09 -8.18
CA ILE A 137 29.90 -0.12 -7.50
C ILE A 137 28.60 0.15 -6.75
N LEU A 138 28.51 1.28 -6.03
CA LEU A 138 27.30 1.67 -5.32
C LEU A 138 26.12 1.88 -6.28
N LYS A 139 26.34 2.60 -7.39
CA LYS A 139 25.33 2.76 -8.45
C LYS A 139 24.86 1.42 -8.98
N GLY A 140 25.77 0.49 -9.29
CA GLY A 140 25.38 -0.84 -9.76
C GLY A 140 24.63 -1.68 -8.73
N MET A 141 25.00 -1.58 -7.45
CA MET A 141 24.23 -2.21 -6.38
C MET A 141 22.82 -1.61 -6.24
N MET A 142 22.69 -0.29 -6.35
CA MET A 142 21.41 0.40 -6.33
C MET A 142 20.54 0.03 -7.53
N GLU A 143 21.05 0.08 -8.76
CA GLU A 143 20.31 -0.31 -9.96
C GLU A 143 19.90 -1.79 -9.94
N ARG A 144 20.77 -2.68 -9.44
CA ARG A 144 20.41 -4.09 -9.22
C ARG A 144 19.26 -4.21 -8.20
N SER A 145 19.36 -3.53 -7.07
CA SER A 145 18.33 -3.55 -6.04
C SER A 145 17.00 -2.97 -6.53
N GLU A 146 17.03 -1.87 -7.27
CA GLU A 146 15.82 -1.29 -7.90
C GLU A 146 15.18 -2.26 -8.89
N ARG A 147 15.97 -2.97 -9.69
CA ARG A 147 15.49 -3.99 -10.62
C ARG A 147 14.83 -5.16 -9.88
N GLU A 148 15.49 -5.69 -8.85
CA GLU A 148 14.97 -6.79 -8.02
C GLU A 148 13.67 -6.39 -7.29
N ILE A 149 13.61 -5.18 -6.74
CA ILE A 149 12.39 -4.63 -6.11
C ILE A 149 11.27 -4.53 -7.16
N ARG A 150 11.58 -4.02 -8.36
CA ARG A 150 10.60 -3.87 -9.44
C ARG A 150 10.04 -5.22 -9.88
N GLU A 151 10.90 -6.21 -10.11
CA GLU A 151 10.51 -7.58 -10.48
C GLU A 151 9.66 -8.24 -9.38
N SER A 152 10.11 -8.11 -8.12
CA SER A 152 9.35 -8.60 -6.96
C SER A 152 7.97 -7.94 -6.88
N LYS A 153 7.88 -6.64 -7.18
CA LYS A 153 6.59 -5.93 -7.17
C LYS A 153 5.65 -6.41 -8.25
N PHE A 154 6.14 -6.70 -9.45
CA PHE A 154 5.32 -7.30 -10.51
C PHE A 154 4.81 -8.69 -10.14
N SER A 155 5.69 -9.52 -9.55
CA SER A 155 5.33 -10.85 -9.07
C SER A 155 4.28 -10.79 -7.96
N GLU A 156 4.45 -9.89 -6.98
CA GLU A 156 3.47 -9.63 -5.92
C GLU A 156 2.09 -9.27 -6.49
N LEU A 157 2.04 -8.31 -7.41
CA LEU A 157 0.80 -7.84 -8.03
C LEU A 157 0.10 -8.96 -8.82
N MET A 158 0.86 -9.77 -9.54
CA MET A 158 0.33 -10.90 -10.29
C MET A 158 -0.22 -11.99 -9.36
N ASN A 159 0.55 -12.40 -8.35
CA ASN A 159 0.14 -13.40 -7.37
C ASN A 159 -1.11 -12.93 -6.61
N LYS A 160 -1.16 -11.64 -6.24
CA LYS A 160 -2.35 -11.04 -5.62
C LYS A 160 -3.57 -11.10 -6.55
N HIS A 161 -3.41 -10.81 -7.84
CA HIS A 161 -4.50 -10.91 -8.81
C HIS A 161 -5.04 -12.33 -8.95
N PHE A 162 -4.17 -13.33 -9.04
CA PHE A 162 -4.58 -14.74 -9.09
C PHE A 162 -5.22 -15.20 -7.78
N ALA A 163 -4.63 -14.86 -6.63
CA ALA A 163 -5.23 -15.17 -5.33
C ALA A 163 -6.63 -14.55 -5.17
N ALA A 164 -6.85 -13.34 -5.68
CA ALA A 164 -8.15 -12.66 -5.65
C ALA A 164 -9.20 -13.24 -6.61
N SER A 165 -8.76 -13.84 -7.72
CA SER A 165 -9.65 -14.35 -8.78
C SER A 165 -9.86 -15.86 -8.71
N SER A 166 -9.01 -16.57 -7.97
CA SER A 166 -9.11 -18.01 -7.77
C SER A 166 -10.21 -18.38 -6.76
N ILE A 167 -10.72 -19.61 -6.88
CA ILE A 167 -11.68 -20.17 -5.94
C ILE A 167 -10.90 -20.91 -4.84
N PRO A 168 -10.99 -20.51 -3.56
CA PRO A 168 -10.35 -21.22 -2.47
C PRO A 168 -10.80 -22.67 -2.37
N LYS A 169 -9.87 -23.57 -2.01
CA LYS A 169 -10.16 -25.01 -1.88
C LYS A 169 -11.35 -25.30 -0.96
N GLY A 170 -11.47 -24.59 0.16
CA GLY A 170 -12.59 -24.77 1.09
C GLY A 170 -13.94 -24.36 0.50
N ILE A 171 -14.01 -23.23 -0.20
CA ILE A 171 -15.24 -22.79 -0.89
C ILE A 171 -15.60 -23.76 -2.03
N HIS A 172 -14.60 -24.26 -2.76
CA HIS A 172 -14.84 -25.27 -3.79
C HIS A 172 -15.37 -26.59 -3.20
N CYS A 173 -14.78 -27.06 -2.10
CA CYS A 173 -15.27 -28.21 -1.33
C CYS A 173 -16.73 -28.01 -0.90
N LEU A 174 -17.05 -26.83 -0.34
CA LEU A 174 -18.39 -26.49 0.12
C LEU A 174 -19.40 -26.58 -1.02
N SER A 175 -19.08 -25.98 -2.17
CA SER A 175 -19.92 -26.02 -3.36
C SER A 175 -20.16 -27.43 -3.87
N LEU A 176 -19.12 -28.27 -3.94
CA LEU A 176 -19.24 -29.65 -4.41
C LEU A 176 -20.09 -30.50 -3.46
N ARG A 177 -19.84 -30.40 -2.15
CA ARG A 177 -20.61 -31.16 -1.14
C ARG A 177 -22.08 -30.78 -1.12
N LEU A 178 -22.41 -29.49 -1.18
CA LEU A 178 -23.81 -29.05 -1.22
C LEU A 178 -24.51 -29.44 -2.54
N THR A 179 -23.76 -29.51 -3.63
CA THR A 179 -24.28 -30.03 -4.91
C THR A 179 -24.56 -31.53 -4.82
N ASP A 180 -23.70 -32.28 -4.15
CA ASP A 180 -23.93 -33.70 -3.87
C ASP A 180 -25.18 -33.91 -3.01
N GLU A 181 -25.35 -33.12 -1.93
CA GLU A 181 -26.58 -33.09 -1.13
C GLU A 181 -27.83 -32.78 -1.96
N TYR A 182 -27.74 -31.83 -2.90
CA TYR A 182 -28.86 -31.53 -3.79
C TYR A 182 -29.31 -32.76 -4.58
N SER A 183 -28.38 -33.67 -4.91
CA SER A 183 -28.66 -34.87 -5.70
C SER A 183 -29.20 -36.03 -4.85
N SER A 184 -28.78 -36.15 -3.59
CA SER A 184 -29.05 -37.32 -2.75
C SER A 184 -30.04 -37.07 -1.60
N ASN A 185 -30.19 -35.82 -1.15
CA ASN A 185 -30.97 -35.44 0.03
C ASN A 185 -32.26 -34.70 -0.35
N ALA A 186 -33.41 -35.28 -0.01
CA ALA A 186 -34.71 -34.66 -0.29
C ALA A 186 -34.91 -33.32 0.46
N HIS A 187 -34.33 -33.16 1.65
CA HIS A 187 -34.41 -31.91 2.42
C HIS A 187 -33.66 -30.78 1.72
N ALA A 188 -32.53 -31.08 1.06
CA ALA A 188 -31.75 -30.11 0.30
C ALA A 188 -32.48 -29.58 -0.95
N ARG A 189 -33.49 -30.33 -1.44
CA ARG A 189 -34.37 -29.96 -2.56
C ARG A 189 -35.72 -29.39 -2.11
N ARG A 190 -35.92 -29.14 -0.81
CA ARG A 190 -37.16 -28.55 -0.31
C ARG A 190 -37.40 -27.20 -0.96
N GLN A 191 -38.61 -26.96 -1.47
CA GLN A 191 -39.00 -25.69 -2.09
C GLN A 191 -38.69 -24.50 -1.15
N LEU A 192 -38.02 -23.49 -1.71
CA LEU A 192 -37.66 -22.25 -1.03
C LEU A 192 -38.38 -21.05 -1.69
N PRO A 193 -39.25 -20.33 -0.97
CA PRO A 193 -39.77 -20.63 0.37
C PRO A 193 -40.86 -21.71 0.34
N SER A 194 -41.43 -22.07 1.49
CA SER A 194 -42.55 -23.04 1.52
C SER A 194 -43.77 -22.51 0.74
N PRO A 195 -44.65 -23.38 0.22
CA PRO A 195 -45.78 -22.98 -0.61
C PRO A 195 -46.68 -21.89 0.00
N GLU A 196 -46.83 -21.89 1.33
CA GLU A 196 -47.65 -20.92 2.07
C GLU A 196 -47.06 -19.50 2.02
N LEU A 197 -45.74 -19.39 1.82
CA LEU A 197 -45.02 -18.13 1.83
C LEU A 197 -44.79 -17.57 0.41
N LEU A 198 -45.12 -18.31 -0.66
CA LEU A 198 -44.97 -17.86 -2.05
C LEU A 198 -45.63 -16.50 -2.35
N PRO A 199 -46.84 -16.18 -1.83
CA PRO A 199 -47.45 -14.87 -2.05
C PRO A 199 -46.64 -13.70 -1.47
N SER A 200 -45.78 -13.96 -0.47
CA SER A 200 -44.93 -12.94 0.16
C SER A 200 -43.81 -12.47 -0.77
N LEU A 201 -43.44 -13.26 -1.79
CA LEU A 201 -42.37 -12.92 -2.73
C LEU A 201 -42.70 -11.72 -3.63
N SER A 202 -43.97 -11.36 -3.75
CA SER A 202 -44.43 -10.20 -4.53
C SER A 202 -45.23 -9.20 -3.67
N ASN A 203 -45.10 -9.25 -2.34
CA ASN A 203 -45.88 -8.45 -1.42
C ASN A 203 -45.08 -7.23 -0.93
N ASN A 204 -45.42 -6.04 -1.42
CA ASN A 204 -44.76 -4.77 -1.08
C ASN A 204 -44.83 -4.35 0.41
N SER A 205 -45.53 -5.10 1.28
CA SER A 205 -45.47 -4.89 2.73
C SER A 205 -44.22 -5.49 3.41
N TYR A 206 -43.42 -6.25 2.66
CA TYR A 206 -42.13 -6.83 3.06
C TYR A 206 -40.94 -6.00 2.56
N TYR A 207 -39.79 -6.19 3.19
CA TYR A 207 -38.52 -5.60 2.78
C TYR A 207 -37.78 -6.59 1.89
N HIS A 208 -37.80 -6.32 0.58
CA HIS A 208 -37.22 -7.16 -0.45
C HIS A 208 -35.74 -6.81 -0.70
N PHE A 209 -34.86 -7.74 -0.37
CA PHE A 209 -33.44 -7.68 -0.66
C PHE A 209 -33.10 -8.60 -1.83
N ILE A 210 -32.23 -8.12 -2.72
CA ILE A 210 -31.74 -8.89 -3.85
C ILE A 210 -30.23 -9.06 -3.68
N LEU A 211 -29.79 -10.29 -3.79
CA LEU A 211 -28.38 -10.65 -3.78
C LEU A 211 -28.10 -11.51 -4.99
N SER A 212 -27.10 -11.14 -5.80
CA SER A 212 -26.67 -11.97 -6.92
C SER A 212 -25.21 -12.40 -6.78
N THR A 213 -24.97 -13.71 -6.71
CA THR A 213 -23.62 -14.27 -6.51
C THR A 213 -23.53 -15.75 -6.83
N ASP A 214 -22.33 -16.20 -7.20
CA ASP A 214 -21.93 -17.59 -7.35
C ASP A 214 -21.14 -18.11 -6.12
N ASN A 215 -21.04 -17.31 -5.06
CA ASN A 215 -20.35 -17.66 -3.83
C ASN A 215 -21.34 -17.94 -2.70
N ILE A 216 -21.57 -19.22 -2.44
CA ILE A 216 -22.52 -19.72 -1.42
C ILE A 216 -22.20 -19.17 -0.02
N LEU A 217 -20.91 -19.15 0.34
CA LEU A 217 -20.49 -18.72 1.67
C LEU A 217 -20.67 -17.20 1.85
N ALA A 218 -20.34 -16.42 0.82
CA ALA A 218 -20.59 -14.99 0.83
C ALA A 218 -22.09 -14.69 0.92
N ALA A 219 -22.92 -15.42 0.17
CA ALA A 219 -24.36 -15.28 0.24
C ALA A 219 -24.92 -15.57 1.63
N ALA A 220 -24.44 -16.64 2.27
CA ALA A 220 -24.80 -16.98 3.64
C ALA A 220 -24.51 -15.82 4.61
N VAL A 221 -23.34 -15.18 4.49
CA VAL A 221 -22.95 -14.07 5.36
C VAL A 221 -23.76 -12.81 5.10
N VAL A 222 -24.03 -12.43 3.84
CA VAL A 222 -24.87 -11.26 3.53
C VAL A 222 -26.27 -11.45 4.09
N VAL A 223 -26.91 -12.59 3.83
CA VAL A 223 -28.27 -12.86 4.32
C VAL A 223 -28.29 -12.91 5.84
N THR A 224 -27.36 -13.64 6.47
CA THR A 224 -27.30 -13.76 7.94
C THR A 224 -27.04 -12.41 8.61
N SER A 225 -26.08 -11.63 8.11
CA SER A 225 -25.74 -10.32 8.69
C SER A 225 -26.89 -9.32 8.54
N THR A 226 -27.61 -9.36 7.41
CA THR A 226 -28.81 -8.53 7.20
C THR A 226 -29.91 -8.92 8.17
N VAL A 227 -30.30 -10.20 8.23
CA VAL A 227 -31.40 -10.66 9.09
C VAL A 227 -31.10 -10.43 10.57
N GLN A 228 -29.88 -10.69 11.03
CA GLN A 228 -29.50 -10.46 12.43
C GLN A 228 -29.45 -8.98 12.83
N SER A 229 -29.19 -8.09 11.87
CA SER A 229 -29.12 -6.64 12.12
C SER A 229 -30.46 -5.93 11.94
N PHE A 230 -31.47 -6.63 11.40
CA PHE A 230 -32.77 -6.05 11.07
C PHE A 230 -33.70 -6.03 12.29
N LEU A 231 -34.46 -4.95 12.47
CA LEU A 231 -35.37 -4.80 13.61
C LEU A 231 -36.62 -5.68 13.51
N LYS A 232 -37.07 -5.99 12.28
CA LYS A 232 -38.26 -6.80 11.98
C LYS A 232 -37.90 -7.95 11.03
N PRO A 233 -37.11 -8.93 11.46
CA PRO A 233 -36.58 -9.98 10.58
C PRO A 233 -37.67 -10.82 9.90
N GLU A 234 -38.87 -10.91 10.49
CA GLU A 234 -40.04 -11.60 9.93
C GLU A 234 -40.63 -10.91 8.69
N LYS A 235 -40.25 -9.65 8.45
CA LYS A 235 -40.62 -8.88 7.26
C LYS A 235 -39.56 -8.88 6.18
N VAL A 236 -38.46 -9.62 6.36
CA VAL A 236 -37.36 -9.67 5.39
C VAL A 236 -37.61 -10.77 4.37
N VAL A 237 -37.54 -10.41 3.09
CA VAL A 237 -37.54 -11.36 1.95
C VAL A 237 -36.23 -11.20 1.21
N PHE A 238 -35.48 -12.29 1.06
CA PHE A 238 -34.27 -12.34 0.24
C PHE A 238 -34.52 -13.10 -1.06
N HIS A 239 -34.24 -12.46 -2.18
CA HIS A 239 -34.17 -13.09 -3.49
C HIS A 239 -32.70 -13.31 -3.84
N VAL A 240 -32.23 -14.54 -3.63
CA VAL A 240 -30.85 -14.94 -3.94
C VAL A 240 -30.80 -15.47 -5.38
N ILE A 241 -30.05 -14.79 -6.24
CA ILE A 241 -29.91 -15.12 -7.65
C ILE A 241 -28.50 -15.65 -7.92
N THR A 242 -28.39 -16.85 -8.45
CA THR A 242 -27.10 -17.50 -8.74
C THR A 242 -27.05 -18.01 -10.18
N ASP A 243 -25.86 -18.33 -10.68
CA ASP A 243 -25.73 -18.96 -12.00
C ASP A 243 -26.29 -20.40 -12.02
N LYS A 244 -26.43 -20.97 -13.22
CA LYS A 244 -26.92 -22.35 -13.40
C LYS A 244 -26.02 -23.41 -12.73
N LYS A 245 -24.72 -23.17 -12.63
CA LYS A 245 -23.74 -24.15 -12.14
C LYS A 245 -23.75 -24.23 -10.62
N THR A 246 -23.92 -23.11 -9.95
CA THR A 246 -23.93 -22.97 -8.50
C THR A 246 -25.32 -23.17 -7.89
N TYR A 247 -26.39 -23.09 -8.70
CA TYR A 247 -27.78 -23.22 -8.24
C TYR A 247 -28.02 -24.39 -7.26
N ALA A 248 -27.60 -25.60 -7.61
CA ALA A 248 -27.82 -26.78 -6.78
C ALA A 248 -27.19 -26.62 -5.38
N GLY A 249 -25.92 -26.19 -5.32
CA GLY A 249 -25.24 -25.96 -4.05
C GLY A 249 -25.83 -24.79 -3.24
N MET A 250 -26.18 -23.69 -3.90
CA MET A 250 -26.81 -22.52 -3.26
C MET A 250 -28.16 -22.88 -2.67
N HIS A 251 -29.00 -23.59 -3.43
CA HIS A 251 -30.32 -24.02 -2.99
C HIS A 251 -30.21 -24.98 -1.80
N SER A 252 -29.33 -25.98 -1.87
CA SER A 252 -29.06 -26.89 -0.75
C SER A 252 -28.66 -26.16 0.52
N TRP A 253 -27.81 -25.13 0.41
CA TRP A 253 -27.37 -24.37 1.59
C TRP A 253 -28.55 -23.77 2.34
N PHE A 254 -29.40 -23.00 1.66
CA PHE A 254 -30.54 -22.32 2.31
C PHE A 254 -31.66 -23.29 2.69
N ALA A 255 -31.78 -24.44 2.02
CA ALA A 255 -32.73 -25.47 2.39
C ALA A 255 -32.33 -26.21 3.68
N LEU A 256 -31.03 -26.49 3.84
CA LEU A 256 -30.49 -27.17 5.02
C LEU A 256 -30.18 -26.22 6.18
N ASN A 257 -30.03 -24.92 5.91
CA ASN A 257 -29.71 -23.89 6.90
C ASN A 257 -30.73 -22.73 6.81
N PRO A 258 -32.00 -22.96 7.18
CA PRO A 258 -33.03 -21.94 7.10
C PRO A 258 -32.74 -20.77 8.07
N ILE A 259 -32.94 -19.55 7.59
CA ILE A 259 -32.69 -18.30 8.35
C ILE A 259 -34.03 -17.74 8.84
N SER A 260 -34.70 -18.49 9.71
CA SER A 260 -35.98 -18.09 10.32
C SER A 260 -35.80 -16.87 11.24
N PRO A 261 -36.72 -15.88 11.25
CA PRO A 261 -38.03 -15.85 10.58
C PRO A 261 -38.05 -15.23 9.17
N ALA A 262 -36.90 -14.94 8.56
CA ALA A 262 -36.83 -14.35 7.23
C ALA A 262 -37.20 -15.36 6.13
N ILE A 263 -37.72 -14.84 5.01
CA ILE A 263 -38.09 -15.62 3.83
C ILE A 263 -36.92 -15.56 2.84
N VAL A 264 -36.47 -16.71 2.35
CA VAL A 264 -35.40 -16.79 1.35
C VAL A 264 -35.91 -17.57 0.14
N GLU A 265 -35.81 -16.95 -1.03
CA GLU A 265 -35.95 -17.57 -2.35
C GLU A 265 -34.56 -17.73 -2.97
N VAL A 266 -34.29 -18.90 -3.54
CA VAL A 266 -33.08 -19.14 -4.34
C VAL A 266 -33.50 -19.43 -5.77
N LYS A 267 -33.04 -18.62 -6.71
CA LYS A 267 -33.27 -18.81 -8.15
C LYS A 267 -31.97 -18.82 -8.93
N GLY A 268 -31.86 -19.78 -9.84
CA GLY A 268 -30.84 -19.78 -10.87
C GLY A 268 -31.24 -18.84 -12.02
N VAL A 269 -30.27 -18.20 -12.68
CA VAL A 269 -30.53 -17.37 -13.87
C VAL A 269 -31.33 -18.08 -14.96
N HIS A 270 -31.18 -19.41 -15.06
CA HIS A 270 -31.88 -20.27 -16.01
C HIS A 270 -33.37 -20.52 -15.67
N GLN A 271 -33.84 -20.06 -14.51
CA GLN A 271 -35.23 -20.16 -14.07
C GLN A 271 -36.00 -18.85 -14.29
N PHE A 272 -35.36 -17.82 -14.84
CA PHE A 272 -36.02 -16.59 -15.26
C PHE A 272 -36.27 -16.66 -16.76
N ASP A 273 -37.54 -16.80 -17.16
CA ASP A 273 -37.92 -16.91 -18.57
C ASP A 273 -37.53 -15.66 -19.39
N TRP A 274 -37.48 -14.49 -18.74
CA TRP A 274 -37.09 -13.23 -19.37
C TRP A 274 -35.58 -13.12 -19.65
N LEU A 275 -34.72 -13.84 -18.92
CA LEU A 275 -33.26 -13.75 -19.06
C LEU A 275 -32.75 -14.56 -20.26
N THR A 276 -33.10 -14.11 -21.46
CA THR A 276 -32.65 -14.70 -22.74
C THR A 276 -31.54 -13.87 -23.40
N ARG A 277 -30.89 -14.44 -24.42
CA ARG A 277 -29.85 -13.74 -25.21
C ARG A 277 -30.37 -12.48 -25.87
N GLU A 278 -31.62 -12.54 -26.31
CA GLU A 278 -32.31 -11.47 -27.04
C GLU A 278 -32.61 -10.27 -26.12
N ASN A 279 -32.94 -10.55 -24.85
CA ASN A 279 -33.30 -9.52 -23.88
C ASN A 279 -32.07 -8.94 -23.15
N VAL A 280 -30.96 -9.67 -23.10
CA VAL A 280 -29.75 -9.27 -22.38
C VAL A 280 -28.54 -9.25 -23.33
N PRO A 281 -28.26 -8.11 -24.00
CA PRO A 281 -27.16 -7.99 -24.96
C PRO A 281 -25.77 -8.33 -24.40
N VAL A 282 -25.57 -8.15 -23.08
CA VAL A 282 -24.32 -8.54 -22.41
C VAL A 282 -24.11 -10.06 -22.42
N LEU A 283 -25.20 -10.84 -22.32
CA LEU A 283 -25.16 -12.30 -22.40
C LEU A 283 -24.66 -12.73 -23.78
N GLU A 284 -25.21 -12.12 -24.83
CA GLU A 284 -24.78 -12.34 -26.21
C GLU A 284 -23.31 -11.98 -26.43
N ALA A 285 -22.89 -10.81 -25.93
CA ALA A 285 -21.51 -10.33 -26.09
C ALA A 285 -20.49 -11.28 -25.44
N VAL A 286 -20.75 -11.76 -24.22
CA VAL A 286 -19.83 -12.62 -23.46
C VAL A 286 -19.77 -14.05 -24.02
N GLU A 287 -20.88 -14.58 -24.52
CA GLU A 287 -20.93 -15.95 -25.06
C GLU A 287 -20.35 -16.05 -26.48
N ASN A 288 -20.60 -15.06 -27.34
CA ASN A 288 -20.26 -15.14 -28.76
C ASN A 288 -18.87 -14.58 -29.12
N HIS A 289 -18.27 -13.75 -28.27
CA HIS A 289 -16.99 -13.11 -28.58
C HIS A 289 -15.82 -13.77 -27.85
N ASN A 290 -15.17 -14.72 -28.53
CA ASN A 290 -13.93 -15.36 -28.05
C ASN A 290 -12.83 -14.33 -27.70
N GLY A 291 -12.77 -13.20 -28.39
CA GLY A 291 -11.84 -12.10 -28.07
C GLY A 291 -12.10 -11.49 -26.69
N ILE A 292 -13.37 -11.31 -26.31
CA ILE A 292 -13.77 -10.82 -24.98
C ILE A 292 -13.40 -11.87 -23.94
N ARG A 293 -13.77 -13.14 -24.15
CA ARG A 293 -13.42 -14.24 -23.24
C ARG A 293 -11.90 -14.34 -23.03
N ASN A 294 -11.10 -14.26 -24.09
CA ASN A 294 -9.64 -14.30 -24.01
C ASN A 294 -9.05 -13.05 -23.33
N TYR A 295 -9.70 -11.90 -23.41
CA TYR A 295 -9.24 -10.69 -22.72
C TYR A 295 -9.38 -10.81 -21.19
N TYR A 296 -10.50 -11.38 -20.72
CA TYR A 296 -10.82 -11.50 -19.29
C TYR A 296 -10.33 -12.82 -18.65
N HIS A 297 -10.22 -13.91 -19.41
CA HIS A 297 -9.81 -15.23 -18.92
C HIS A 297 -8.47 -15.73 -19.50
N GLY A 298 -7.89 -15.03 -20.48
CA GLY A 298 -6.66 -15.44 -21.15
C GLY A 298 -5.39 -14.96 -20.45
N ASN A 299 -4.26 -15.05 -21.16
CA ASN A 299 -2.96 -14.71 -20.60
C ASN A 299 -2.85 -13.21 -20.31
N HIS A 300 -2.92 -12.84 -19.03
CA HIS A 300 -2.84 -11.46 -18.56
C HIS A 300 -1.49 -10.77 -18.81
N ILE A 301 -0.48 -11.49 -19.32
CA ILE A 301 0.89 -11.01 -19.60
C ILE A 301 1.13 -10.77 -21.10
N ALA A 302 0.33 -11.39 -21.99
CA ALA A 302 0.54 -11.29 -23.43
C ALA A 302 0.49 -9.82 -23.90
N GLY A 303 1.61 -9.32 -24.42
CA GLY A 303 1.79 -7.96 -24.93
C GLY A 303 2.20 -6.89 -23.90
N ALA A 304 2.49 -7.24 -22.64
CA ALA A 304 3.00 -6.28 -21.67
C ALA A 304 4.52 -6.15 -21.77
N ASN A 305 5.01 -5.04 -22.33
CA ASN A 305 6.42 -4.68 -22.22
C ASN A 305 6.73 -4.26 -20.77
N LEU A 306 7.22 -5.19 -19.95
CA LEU A 306 7.46 -4.99 -18.52
C LEU A 306 8.54 -3.93 -18.25
N SER A 307 9.44 -3.68 -19.21
CA SER A 307 10.49 -2.66 -19.11
C SER A 307 9.94 -1.23 -19.11
N GLU A 308 8.87 -0.97 -19.85
CA GLU A 308 8.24 0.37 -19.97
C GLU A 308 7.03 0.56 -19.04
N THR A 309 6.46 -0.53 -18.54
CA THR A 309 5.25 -0.49 -17.72
C THR A 309 5.61 -0.17 -16.26
N THR A 310 4.86 0.73 -15.61
CA THR A 310 5.01 0.97 -14.16
C THR A 310 4.17 -0.03 -13.35
N PRO A 311 4.55 -0.38 -12.11
CA PRO A 311 3.74 -1.27 -11.25
C PRO A 311 2.28 -0.83 -11.11
N ARG A 312 2.03 0.49 -11.03
CA ARG A 312 0.67 1.05 -10.96
C ARG A 312 -0.14 0.75 -12.22
N THR A 313 0.42 1.04 -13.40
CA THR A 313 -0.26 0.76 -14.67
C THR A 313 -0.49 -0.73 -14.90
N PHE A 314 0.42 -1.58 -14.43
CA PHE A 314 0.26 -3.03 -14.47
C PHE A 314 -0.86 -3.52 -13.57
N ALA A 315 -0.93 -3.05 -12.32
CA ALA A 315 -2.02 -3.36 -11.40
C ALA A 315 -3.39 -2.99 -12.01
N SER A 316 -3.50 -1.80 -12.62
CA SER A 316 -4.73 -1.37 -13.30
C SER A 316 -5.08 -2.26 -14.50
N LYS A 317 -4.09 -2.71 -15.28
CA LYS A 317 -4.31 -3.67 -16.39
C LYS A 317 -4.82 -5.02 -15.88
N LEU A 318 -4.25 -5.54 -14.80
CA LEU A 318 -4.70 -6.78 -14.18
C LEU A 318 -6.14 -6.65 -13.65
N GLN A 319 -6.45 -5.56 -12.95
CA GLN A 319 -7.79 -5.31 -12.44
C GLN A 319 -8.82 -5.26 -13.57
N ALA A 320 -8.55 -4.50 -14.64
CA ALA A 320 -9.44 -4.39 -15.80
C ALA A 320 -9.71 -5.74 -16.50
N ARG A 321 -8.81 -6.73 -16.34
CA ARG A 321 -8.96 -8.08 -16.88
C ARG A 321 -9.61 -9.06 -15.90
N SER A 322 -10.17 -8.60 -14.77
CA SER A 322 -10.83 -9.48 -13.81
C SER A 322 -12.04 -10.21 -14.46
N PRO A 323 -12.13 -11.55 -14.35
CA PRO A 323 -13.27 -12.32 -14.84
C PRO A 323 -14.62 -11.87 -14.28
N LYS A 324 -14.62 -11.26 -13.09
CA LYS A 324 -15.85 -10.77 -12.44
C LYS A 324 -16.58 -9.73 -13.29
N TYR A 325 -15.87 -8.96 -14.12
CA TYR A 325 -16.46 -7.90 -14.91
C TYR A 325 -17.29 -8.37 -16.10
N ILE A 326 -17.17 -9.63 -16.50
CA ILE A 326 -18.04 -10.25 -17.52
C ILE A 326 -19.05 -11.23 -16.91
N SER A 327 -19.12 -11.31 -15.58
CA SER A 327 -20.14 -12.11 -14.92
C SER A 327 -21.52 -11.50 -15.16
N LEU A 328 -22.45 -12.31 -15.67
CA LEU A 328 -23.85 -11.94 -15.85
C LEU A 328 -24.47 -11.46 -14.53
N LEU A 329 -24.14 -12.13 -13.41
CA LEU A 329 -24.68 -11.84 -12.08
C LEU A 329 -24.45 -10.38 -11.67
N ASN A 330 -23.31 -9.80 -12.06
CA ASN A 330 -23.01 -8.40 -11.78
C ASN A 330 -23.83 -7.41 -12.62
N HIS A 331 -24.36 -7.83 -13.76
CA HIS A 331 -25.18 -7.01 -14.66
C HIS A 331 -26.67 -7.14 -14.39
N LEU A 332 -27.12 -8.17 -13.67
CA LEU A 332 -28.55 -8.37 -13.33
C LEU A 332 -29.15 -7.17 -12.59
N ARG A 333 -28.33 -6.39 -11.88
CA ARG A 333 -28.75 -5.15 -11.21
C ARG A 333 -29.40 -4.12 -12.14
N ILE A 334 -29.09 -4.17 -13.44
CA ILE A 334 -29.67 -3.27 -14.46
C ILE A 334 -31.10 -3.72 -14.82
N TYR A 335 -31.37 -5.01 -14.72
CA TYR A 335 -32.61 -5.64 -15.16
C TYR A 335 -33.59 -5.94 -14.01
N LEU A 336 -33.31 -5.48 -12.78
CA LEU A 336 -34.16 -5.77 -11.61
C LEU A 336 -35.64 -5.43 -11.83
N PRO A 337 -36.02 -4.30 -12.49
CA PRO A 337 -37.43 -4.02 -12.78
C PRO A 337 -38.11 -5.11 -13.64
N GLU A 338 -37.37 -5.71 -14.57
CA GLU A 338 -37.88 -6.79 -15.44
C GLU A 338 -37.91 -8.14 -14.72
N LEU A 339 -36.99 -8.37 -13.78
CA LEU A 339 -36.93 -9.60 -12.99
C LEU A 339 -37.98 -9.62 -11.86
N PHE A 340 -38.35 -8.46 -11.35
CA PHE A 340 -39.30 -8.30 -10.24
C PHE A 340 -40.34 -7.22 -10.53
N PRO A 341 -41.16 -7.37 -11.58
CA PRO A 341 -42.07 -6.31 -12.05
C PRO A 341 -43.21 -5.98 -11.08
N ASN A 342 -43.47 -6.85 -10.09
CA ASN A 342 -44.53 -6.68 -9.10
C ASN A 342 -44.07 -6.00 -7.80
N LEU A 343 -42.76 -5.66 -7.69
CA LEU A 343 -42.19 -5.04 -6.50
C LEU A 343 -41.93 -3.54 -6.75
N ASP A 344 -42.38 -2.70 -5.82
CA ASP A 344 -42.28 -1.24 -5.91
C ASP A 344 -40.85 -0.75 -5.60
N LYS A 345 -40.18 -1.40 -4.64
CA LYS A 345 -38.83 -1.04 -4.18
C LYS A 345 -38.09 -2.26 -3.64
N VAL A 346 -36.82 -2.37 -4.05
CA VAL A 346 -35.91 -3.43 -3.62
C VAL A 346 -34.55 -2.83 -3.24
N VAL A 347 -33.82 -3.50 -2.36
CA VAL A 347 -32.42 -3.15 -2.04
C VAL A 347 -31.50 -4.23 -2.60
N PHE A 348 -30.59 -3.84 -3.49
CA PHE A 348 -29.56 -4.74 -4.02
C PHE A 348 -28.31 -4.69 -3.14
N LEU A 349 -27.81 -5.85 -2.72
CA LEU A 349 -26.58 -6.00 -1.93
C LEU A 349 -25.54 -6.76 -2.75
N ASP A 350 -24.30 -6.27 -2.79
CA ASP A 350 -23.17 -7.03 -3.33
C ASP A 350 -22.79 -8.18 -2.38
N ASP A 351 -22.11 -9.21 -2.86
CA ASP A 351 -21.76 -10.41 -2.07
C ASP A 351 -20.60 -10.21 -1.09
N ASP A 352 -19.88 -9.11 -1.24
CA ASP A 352 -18.73 -8.72 -0.44
C ASP A 352 -19.08 -7.65 0.58
N VAL A 353 -20.35 -7.55 0.98
CA VAL A 353 -20.81 -6.65 2.04
C VAL A 353 -21.13 -7.39 3.34
N VAL A 354 -21.16 -6.63 4.44
CA VAL A 354 -21.71 -7.07 5.71
C VAL A 354 -22.63 -5.97 6.22
N VAL A 355 -23.86 -6.33 6.56
CA VAL A 355 -24.84 -5.42 7.14
C VAL A 355 -24.70 -5.48 8.66
N GLN A 356 -24.55 -4.32 9.29
CA GLN A 356 -24.32 -4.17 10.73
C GLN A 356 -25.44 -3.42 11.45
N ARG A 357 -26.34 -2.77 10.70
CA ARG A 357 -27.46 -1.98 11.24
C ARG A 357 -28.71 -2.19 10.41
N ASP A 358 -29.85 -1.82 10.98
CA ASP A 358 -31.15 -1.91 10.33
C ASP A 358 -31.20 -1.04 9.07
N LEU A 359 -31.64 -1.65 7.96
CA LEU A 359 -31.72 -0.99 6.65
C LEU A 359 -33.16 -0.58 6.29
N SER A 360 -34.14 -0.79 7.18
CA SER A 360 -35.53 -0.42 6.91
C SER A 360 -35.72 1.07 6.53
N PRO A 361 -34.95 2.05 7.07
CA PRO A 361 -35.11 3.45 6.68
C PRO A 361 -34.80 3.71 5.19
N LEU A 362 -34.08 2.81 4.49
CA LEU A 362 -33.87 2.95 3.05
C LEU A 362 -35.18 2.93 2.26
N TRP A 363 -36.22 2.25 2.76
CA TRP A 363 -37.53 2.24 2.10
C TRP A 363 -38.27 3.56 2.22
N GLU A 364 -37.96 4.37 3.23
CA GLU A 364 -38.57 5.68 3.46
C GLU A 364 -37.94 6.79 2.61
N ILE A 365 -36.79 6.51 1.97
CA ILE A 365 -36.12 7.48 1.09
C ILE A 365 -36.99 7.74 -0.14
N ASP A 366 -37.39 9.01 -0.31
CA ASP A 366 -38.00 9.50 -1.53
C ASP A 366 -36.94 9.62 -2.64
N LEU A 367 -37.15 8.85 -3.70
CA LEU A 367 -36.29 8.86 -4.88
C LEU A 367 -36.55 10.08 -5.77
N GLY A 368 -37.63 10.85 -5.55
CA GLY A 368 -37.94 12.06 -6.34
C GLY A 368 -38.16 11.76 -7.83
N GLY A 369 -38.87 10.67 -8.12
CA GLY A 369 -39.11 10.18 -9.48
C GLY A 369 -37.90 9.58 -10.19
N LYS A 370 -36.79 9.35 -9.47
CA LYS A 370 -35.60 8.63 -9.96
C LYS A 370 -35.82 7.11 -9.87
N VAL A 371 -35.19 6.36 -10.78
CA VAL A 371 -35.41 4.90 -10.90
C VAL A 371 -34.57 4.09 -9.91
N ASN A 372 -33.45 4.63 -9.45
CA ASN A 372 -32.62 4.00 -8.44
C ASN A 372 -31.99 5.02 -7.49
N GLY A 373 -31.69 4.57 -6.27
CA GLY A 373 -30.86 5.28 -5.32
C GLY A 373 -29.50 4.60 -5.21
N ALA A 374 -28.42 5.38 -5.16
CA ALA A 374 -27.07 4.86 -4.99
C ALA A 374 -26.31 5.70 -3.98
N VAL A 375 -25.54 5.05 -3.11
CA VAL A 375 -24.68 5.74 -2.16
C VAL A 375 -23.58 6.46 -2.93
N GLU A 376 -23.39 7.75 -2.64
CA GLU A 376 -22.34 8.54 -3.28
C GLU A 376 -20.96 8.05 -2.80
N THR A 377 -20.11 7.65 -3.74
CA THR A 377 -18.80 7.05 -3.46
C THR A 377 -17.63 7.92 -3.89
N CYS A 378 -17.86 8.91 -4.75
CA CYS A 378 -16.85 9.84 -5.24
C CYS A 378 -17.27 11.26 -4.84
N ASN A 379 -16.63 11.83 -3.81
CA ASN A 379 -16.71 13.26 -3.60
C ASN A 379 -15.87 13.93 -4.70
N GLY A 380 -16.34 15.01 -5.30
CA GLY A 380 -15.75 15.65 -6.50
C GLY A 380 -14.27 16.09 -6.44
N GLU A 381 -13.52 15.70 -5.41
CA GLU A 381 -12.05 15.81 -5.32
C GLU A 381 -11.31 14.74 -6.14
N ASP A 382 -12.01 13.72 -6.67
CA ASP A 382 -11.47 12.80 -7.68
C ASP A 382 -11.38 13.45 -9.08
N GLU A 383 -10.73 14.61 -9.18
CA GLU A 383 -10.43 15.31 -10.45
C GLU A 383 -9.74 14.40 -11.49
N TRP A 384 -9.12 13.33 -11.02
CA TRP A 384 -8.46 12.33 -11.85
C TRP A 384 -9.43 11.61 -12.79
N ASN A 385 -10.68 11.40 -12.38
CA ASN A 385 -11.69 10.70 -13.21
C ASN A 385 -12.13 11.55 -14.40
N LEU A 386 -12.35 12.86 -14.20
CA LEU A 386 -12.73 13.81 -15.25
C LEU A 386 -11.59 14.08 -16.25
N LYS A 387 -10.34 14.12 -15.78
CA LYS A 387 -9.14 14.33 -16.64
C LYS A 387 -8.74 13.09 -17.46
N SER A 388 -9.32 11.92 -17.20
CA SER A 388 -8.85 10.63 -17.74
C SER A 388 -9.38 10.22 -19.12
N ASN A 389 -10.04 11.11 -19.88
CA ASN A 389 -10.51 10.85 -21.26
C ASN A 389 -11.22 9.48 -21.42
N LEU A 390 -12.16 9.18 -20.51
CA LEU A 390 -12.92 7.92 -20.47
C LEU A 390 -12.14 6.67 -20.03
N ALA A 391 -11.03 6.78 -19.26
CA ALA A 391 -10.43 5.60 -18.63
C ALA A 391 -11.38 4.85 -17.66
N MET A 392 -12.58 5.39 -17.37
CA MET A 392 -13.68 4.73 -16.67
C MET A 392 -14.12 3.40 -17.29
N TRP A 393 -13.84 3.11 -18.58
CA TRP A 393 -14.09 1.79 -19.16
C TRP A 393 -13.30 0.64 -18.50
N LYS A 394 -12.36 0.95 -17.59
CA LYS A 394 -11.56 -0.04 -16.83
C LYS A 394 -12.20 -0.52 -15.53
N LEU A 395 -13.39 -0.03 -15.16
CA LEU A 395 -14.07 -0.29 -13.89
C LEU A 395 -15.32 -1.18 -14.03
N GLY A 396 -15.27 -2.27 -14.78
CA GLY A 396 -16.28 -3.32 -14.70
C GLY A 396 -17.74 -2.89 -14.98
N THR A 397 -18.66 -3.26 -14.08
CA THR A 397 -20.12 -3.09 -14.26
C THR A 397 -20.68 -1.74 -13.81
N LEU A 398 -19.91 -0.95 -13.05
CA LEU A 398 -20.34 0.37 -12.58
C LEU A 398 -20.49 1.40 -13.73
N PRO A 399 -19.57 1.52 -14.70
CA PRO A 399 -19.72 2.43 -15.83
C PRO A 399 -20.96 2.17 -16.69
N PRO A 400 -21.27 0.92 -17.10
CA PRO A 400 -22.54 0.63 -17.78
C PRO A 400 -23.77 1.09 -16.99
N ALA A 401 -23.80 0.85 -15.66
CA ALA A 401 -24.90 1.30 -14.82
C ALA A 401 -25.00 2.84 -14.74
N LEU A 402 -23.87 3.54 -14.59
CA LEU A 402 -23.84 5.01 -14.58
C LEU A 402 -24.31 5.62 -15.90
N ILE A 403 -24.04 4.96 -17.03
CA ILE A 403 -24.54 5.37 -18.35
C ILE A 403 -26.05 5.10 -18.44
N ALA A 404 -26.48 3.87 -18.13
CA ALA A 404 -27.88 3.44 -18.21
C ALA A 404 -28.80 4.30 -17.34
N PHE A 405 -28.32 4.73 -16.17
CA PHE A 405 -29.09 5.52 -15.22
C PHE A 405 -28.71 7.00 -15.18
N LYS A 406 -28.00 7.53 -16.18
CA LYS A 406 -27.56 8.94 -16.18
C LYS A 406 -28.75 9.89 -16.01
N GLY A 407 -28.72 10.69 -14.95
CA GLY A 407 -29.81 11.63 -14.62
C GLY A 407 -31.04 10.97 -13.96
N HIS A 408 -31.02 9.65 -13.76
CA HIS A 408 -32.08 8.85 -13.15
C HIS A 408 -31.67 8.20 -11.80
N VAL A 409 -30.50 8.57 -11.26
CA VAL A 409 -30.01 8.15 -9.93
C VAL A 409 -30.29 9.23 -8.88
N LYS A 410 -30.82 8.83 -7.73
CA LYS A 410 -30.85 9.62 -6.49
C LYS A 410 -29.61 9.33 -5.66
N ALA A 411 -28.85 10.36 -5.28
CA ALA A 411 -27.76 10.19 -4.33
C ALA A 411 -28.32 9.84 -2.94
N ILE A 412 -27.78 8.78 -2.34
CA ILE A 412 -28.00 8.36 -0.96
C ILE A 412 -26.80 8.77 -0.12
N ASP A 413 -27.06 9.18 1.12
CA ASP A 413 -26.05 9.64 2.07
C ASP A 413 -24.87 8.63 2.22
N PRO A 414 -23.61 9.08 2.07
CA PRO A 414 -22.43 8.23 2.20
C PRO A 414 -22.29 7.51 3.55
N SER A 415 -22.90 8.02 4.64
CA SER A 415 -22.77 7.43 5.98
C SER A 415 -23.38 6.03 6.10
N TRP A 416 -24.27 5.64 5.17
CA TRP A 416 -24.80 4.29 5.07
C TRP A 416 -23.74 3.24 4.76
N HIS A 417 -22.65 3.62 4.07
CA HIS A 417 -21.79 2.67 3.39
C HIS A 417 -20.31 3.00 3.58
N MET A 418 -19.58 2.09 4.22
CA MET A 418 -18.12 2.18 4.32
C MET A 418 -17.46 1.25 3.30
N LEU A 419 -16.79 1.87 2.35
CA LEU A 419 -16.06 1.24 1.25
C LEU A 419 -14.57 1.09 1.61
N GLY A 420 -13.86 0.35 0.79
CA GLY A 420 -12.39 0.30 0.72
C GLY A 420 -11.76 -0.88 1.45
N LEU A 421 -12.57 -1.74 2.09
CA LEU A 421 -12.05 -2.77 3.00
C LEU A 421 -11.27 -3.88 2.27
N GLY A 422 -11.39 -3.99 0.94
CA GLY A 422 -10.58 -4.91 0.11
C GLY A 422 -9.36 -4.26 -0.56
N TYR A 423 -9.08 -2.98 -0.29
CA TYR A 423 -7.93 -2.23 -0.84
C TYR A 423 -6.93 -1.77 0.22
N GLN A 424 -7.40 -1.36 1.40
CA GLN A 424 -6.61 -0.61 2.37
C GLN A 424 -6.27 -1.44 3.61
N ASN A 425 -4.98 -1.51 3.95
CA ASN A 425 -4.51 -2.17 5.17
C ASN A 425 -4.64 -1.29 6.43
N GLN A 426 -4.78 0.03 6.26
CA GLN A 426 -4.91 0.97 7.37
C GLN A 426 -6.30 1.57 7.33
N THR A 427 -7.24 0.89 8.00
CA THR A 427 -8.64 1.33 8.08
C THR A 427 -8.98 1.72 9.51
N ASN A 428 -9.69 2.83 9.70
CA ASN A 428 -10.20 3.21 11.00
C ASN A 428 -11.31 2.23 11.45
N ILE A 429 -10.99 1.37 12.41
CA ILE A 429 -11.89 0.35 12.96
C ILE A 429 -13.16 0.97 13.57
N GLU A 430 -13.07 2.17 14.16
CA GLU A 430 -14.22 2.85 14.74
C GLU A 430 -15.24 3.22 13.66
N SER A 431 -14.77 3.71 12.51
CA SER A 431 -15.61 3.97 11.34
C SER A 431 -16.24 2.68 10.82
N VAL A 432 -15.48 1.58 10.78
CA VAL A 432 -15.99 0.26 10.35
C VAL A 432 -17.11 -0.20 11.29
N ARG A 433 -16.94 -0.09 12.61
CA ARG A 433 -17.98 -0.44 13.60
C ARG A 433 -19.24 0.43 13.49
N ASN A 434 -19.08 1.70 13.11
CA ASN A 434 -20.17 2.65 13.06
C ASN A 434 -20.94 2.68 11.74
N ALA A 435 -20.40 2.10 10.67
CA ALA A 435 -21.09 2.03 9.38
C ALA A 435 -22.27 1.05 9.40
N ALA A 436 -23.37 1.41 8.72
CA ALA A 436 -24.52 0.52 8.58
C ALA A 436 -24.22 -0.69 7.68
N VAL A 437 -23.51 -0.45 6.58
CA VAL A 437 -23.00 -1.47 5.66
C VAL A 437 -21.51 -1.26 5.47
N ILE A 438 -20.73 -2.34 5.56
CA ILE A 438 -19.30 -2.34 5.23
C ILE A 438 -19.04 -3.17 3.98
N HIS A 439 -18.11 -2.74 3.13
CA HIS A 439 -17.87 -3.34 1.82
C HIS A 439 -16.41 -3.66 1.60
N TYR A 440 -16.14 -4.94 1.39
CA TYR A 440 -14.84 -5.49 1.04
C TYR A 440 -14.54 -5.37 -0.46
N ASN A 441 -14.93 -4.25 -1.08
CA ASN A 441 -14.63 -3.97 -2.48
C ASN A 441 -13.10 -3.96 -2.71
N GLY A 442 -12.68 -4.57 -3.82
CA GLY A 442 -11.27 -4.82 -4.12
C GLY A 442 -10.87 -6.28 -4.07
N GLN A 443 -9.57 -6.54 -3.96
CA GLN A 443 -8.98 -7.88 -4.13
C GLN A 443 -8.91 -8.67 -2.83
N SER A 444 -8.74 -7.99 -1.69
CA SER A 444 -8.55 -8.61 -0.37
C SER A 444 -9.87 -8.94 0.30
N LYS A 445 -10.60 -9.94 -0.24
CA LYS A 445 -11.87 -10.42 0.33
C LYS A 445 -11.63 -11.15 1.66
N PRO A 446 -12.59 -11.11 2.62
CA PRO A 446 -12.39 -11.67 3.96
C PRO A 446 -12.25 -13.19 3.97
N TRP A 447 -12.87 -13.89 3.00
CA TRP A 447 -12.75 -15.34 2.80
C TRP A 447 -11.50 -15.77 2.02
N LEU A 448 -10.60 -14.84 1.70
CA LEU A 448 -9.33 -15.14 1.04
C LEU A 448 -8.16 -14.98 2.02
N GLN A 449 -7.09 -15.75 1.79
CA GLN A 449 -5.86 -15.65 2.59
C GLN A 449 -5.21 -14.26 2.50
N ILE A 450 -5.36 -13.59 1.35
CA ILE A 450 -4.89 -12.22 1.13
C ILE A 450 -5.78 -11.13 1.74
N GLY A 451 -6.87 -11.52 2.42
CA GLY A 451 -7.75 -10.63 3.17
C GLY A 451 -7.06 -10.06 4.41
N PHE A 452 -7.40 -8.83 4.79
CA PHE A 452 -6.78 -8.18 5.94
C PHE A 452 -7.27 -8.78 7.27
N GLU A 453 -6.34 -9.29 8.08
CA GLU A 453 -6.64 -10.01 9.32
C GLU A 453 -7.46 -9.17 10.31
N HIS A 454 -7.15 -7.88 10.47
CA HIS A 454 -7.86 -6.99 11.38
C HIS A 454 -9.30 -6.66 10.94
N LEU A 455 -9.67 -6.89 9.67
CA LEU A 455 -11.02 -6.68 9.14
C LEU A 455 -11.82 -7.98 9.02
N ARG A 456 -11.16 -9.13 9.05
CA ARG A 456 -11.80 -10.45 8.92
C ARG A 456 -12.86 -10.72 10.00
N PRO A 457 -12.68 -10.37 11.29
CA PRO A 457 -13.66 -10.62 12.34
C PRO A 457 -15.06 -10.04 12.10
N PHE A 458 -15.18 -8.94 11.34
CA PHE A 458 -16.49 -8.36 11.01
C PHE A 458 -17.30 -9.26 10.09
N TRP A 459 -16.65 -10.09 9.29
CA TRP A 459 -17.27 -11.04 8.38
C TRP A 459 -17.39 -12.43 9.01
N THR A 460 -16.34 -12.94 9.67
CA THR A 460 -16.32 -14.31 10.22
C THR A 460 -17.28 -14.51 11.37
N LYS A 461 -17.66 -13.46 12.11
CA LYS A 461 -18.70 -13.54 13.14
C LYS A 461 -20.07 -14.01 12.63
N TYR A 462 -20.33 -13.93 11.32
CA TYR A 462 -21.57 -14.41 10.69
C TYR A 462 -21.43 -15.78 10.03
N VAL A 463 -20.27 -16.41 10.12
CA VAL A 463 -20.04 -17.78 9.64
C VAL A 463 -20.29 -18.76 10.78
N ASN A 464 -21.17 -19.73 10.57
CA ASN A 464 -21.42 -20.80 11.54
C ASN A 464 -20.34 -21.90 11.41
N TYR A 465 -19.22 -21.75 12.12
CA TYR A 465 -18.13 -22.73 12.12
C TYR A 465 -18.48 -24.08 12.78
N SER A 466 -19.58 -24.15 13.53
CA SER A 466 -20.11 -25.42 14.04
C SER A 466 -20.87 -26.22 12.98
N ASN A 467 -21.18 -25.61 11.81
CA ASN A 467 -21.84 -26.31 10.71
C ASN A 467 -20.90 -27.37 10.08
N ASP A 468 -21.43 -28.55 9.82
CA ASP A 468 -20.65 -29.68 9.32
C ASP A 468 -20.00 -29.43 7.95
N PHE A 469 -20.67 -28.70 7.05
CA PHE A 469 -20.09 -28.38 5.74
C PHE A 469 -18.93 -27.40 5.89
N ILE A 470 -19.09 -26.36 6.72
CA ILE A 470 -18.08 -25.34 6.98
C ILE A 470 -16.83 -25.97 7.63
N ARG A 471 -17.03 -26.75 8.70
CA ARG A 471 -15.95 -27.42 9.43
C ARG A 471 -15.19 -28.41 8.55
N ASN A 472 -15.89 -29.30 7.85
CA ASN A 472 -15.25 -30.34 7.05
C ASN A 472 -14.56 -29.80 5.79
N CYS A 473 -14.99 -28.66 5.27
CA CYS A 473 -14.33 -27.99 4.16
C CYS A 473 -13.22 -27.03 4.60
N HIS A 474 -12.89 -26.96 5.90
CA HIS A 474 -11.81 -26.14 6.44
C HIS A 474 -11.90 -24.67 5.98
N ILE A 475 -13.10 -24.11 6.06
CA ILE A 475 -13.31 -22.68 5.80
C ILE A 475 -12.50 -21.87 6.82
N LEU A 476 -11.85 -20.81 6.34
CA LEU A 476 -10.97 -19.96 7.15
C LEU A 476 -11.76 -19.31 8.31
N GLU A 477 -11.24 -19.47 9.53
CA GLU A 477 -11.68 -18.79 10.75
C GLU A 477 -11.11 -17.38 10.91
#